data_AF-A0A952RK90-F1
#
_entry.id   AF-A0A952RK90-F1
#
_cell.length_a   1.000
_cell.length_b   1.000
_cell.length_c   1.000
_cell.angle_alpha   90.00
_cell.angle_beta   90.00
_cell.angle_gamma   90.00
#
_symmetry.space_group_name_H-M   'P 1'
#
loop_
_entity.id
_entity.type
_entity.pdbx_description
1 polymer ?
#
loop_
_entity_poly.entity_id
_entity_poly.type
_entity_poly.pdbx_seq_one_letter_code
_entity_poly.pdbx_strand_id
1 'polypeptide(L)'
;MNRTPAQTEPVIVVSSSITAVDRATGEVRWKQEFDNGFRRYAVDSGRIFALDSQGTLHCLDVATGATIGKVDLSPLPSSGAMLFDSGVLYVCGDNVLIAVSIDGRVLWRTSVGYNKVHSLPGIAVVGGNSLQPDFSKG
;
A
#
# COMPACT_ATOMS: atom_id res chain seq x y z
N MET A 1 -5.94 -8.94 -38.66
CA MET A 1 -5.22 -9.37 -37.44
C MET A 1 -5.97 -8.83 -36.24
N ASN A 2 -6.72 -9.67 -35.53
CA ASN A 2 -7.52 -9.25 -34.38
C ASN A 2 -6.56 -9.03 -33.20
N ARG A 3 -6.22 -7.78 -32.89
CA ARG A 3 -5.47 -7.48 -31.66
C ARG A 3 -6.48 -7.61 -30.52
N THR A 4 -6.34 -8.65 -29.70
CA THR A 4 -6.97 -8.69 -28.38
C THR A 4 -6.60 -7.38 -27.69
N PRO A 5 -7.54 -6.51 -27.28
CA PRO A 5 -7.18 -5.30 -26.59
C PRO A 5 -6.39 -5.70 -25.34
N ALA A 6 -5.21 -5.12 -25.16
CA ALA A 6 -4.42 -5.32 -23.95
C ALA A 6 -5.34 -5.01 -22.77
N GLN A 7 -5.53 -5.96 -21.85
CA GLN A 7 -6.34 -5.72 -20.66
C GLN A 7 -5.69 -4.55 -19.92
N THR A 8 -6.37 -3.41 -19.93
CA THR A 8 -5.90 -2.20 -19.27
C THR A 8 -5.97 -2.41 -17.77
N GLU A 9 -4.99 -1.88 -17.03
CA GLU A 9 -5.05 -1.88 -15.57
C GLU A 9 -6.35 -1.19 -15.10
N PRO A 10 -7.11 -1.80 -14.18
CA PRO A 10 -8.36 -1.24 -13.71
C PRO A 10 -8.13 -0.01 -12.82
N VAL A 11 -9.18 0.79 -12.66
CA VAL A 11 -9.24 1.79 -11.58
C VAL A 11 -9.64 1.08 -10.29
N ILE A 12 -8.84 1.23 -9.24
CA ILE A 12 -9.11 0.63 -7.93
C ILE A 12 -9.79 1.66 -7.02
N VAL A 13 -10.95 1.29 -6.49
CA VAL A 13 -11.70 2.06 -5.49
C VAL A 13 -11.66 1.33 -4.16
N VAL A 14 -11.23 2.02 -3.09
CA VAL A 14 -11.08 1.45 -1.76
C VAL A 14 -11.98 2.16 -0.75
N SER A 15 -12.79 1.39 -0.03
CA SER A 15 -13.76 1.84 0.99
C SER A 15 -13.96 0.75 2.06
N SER A 16 -15.20 0.38 2.40
CA SER A 16 -15.53 -0.89 3.07
C SER A 16 -15.30 -2.11 2.19
N SER A 17 -15.15 -1.90 0.89
CA SER A 17 -14.81 -2.90 -0.11
C SER A 17 -13.65 -2.40 -0.96
N ILE A 18 -12.99 -3.34 -1.66
CA ILE A 18 -12.05 -3.03 -2.73
C ILE A 18 -12.74 -3.43 -4.04
N THR A 19 -12.83 -2.49 -4.97
CA THR A 19 -13.51 -2.68 -6.26
C THR A 19 -12.56 -2.33 -7.40
N ALA A 20 -12.42 -3.21 -8.39
CA ALA A 20 -11.81 -2.87 -9.66
C ALA A 20 -12.87 -2.48 -10.67
N VAL A 21 -12.65 -1.34 -11.30
CA VAL A 21 -13.52 -0.76 -12.31
C VAL A 21 -12.75 -0.69 -13.63
N ASP A 22 -13.40 -1.11 -14.71
CA ASP A 22 -12.86 -0.94 -16.04
C ASP A 22 -12.67 0.56 -16.33
N ARG A 23 -11.45 0.94 -16.70
CA ARG A 23 -11.09 2.34 -16.90
C ARG A 23 -11.83 2.99 -18.09
N ALA A 24 -12.18 2.22 -19.11
CA ALA A 24 -12.81 2.72 -20.31
C ALA A 24 -14.34 2.78 -20.18
N THR A 25 -14.94 1.78 -19.55
CA THR A 25 -16.41 1.65 -19.50
C THR A 25 -17.02 2.06 -18.16
N GLY A 26 -16.24 2.06 -17.07
CA GLY A 26 -16.77 2.27 -15.73
C GLY A 26 -17.47 1.03 -15.13
N GLU A 27 -17.44 -0.11 -15.82
CA GLU A 27 -18.06 -1.35 -15.33
C GLU A 27 -17.22 -2.02 -14.25
N VAL A 28 -17.87 -2.62 -13.25
CA VAL A 28 -17.16 -3.36 -12.21
C VAL A 28 -16.61 -4.67 -12.80
N ARG A 29 -15.28 -4.84 -12.73
CA ARG A 29 -14.61 -6.09 -13.10
C ARG A 29 -14.68 -7.11 -11.97
N TRP A 30 -14.40 -6.67 -10.75
CA TRP A 30 -14.51 -7.48 -9.54
C TRP A 30 -14.71 -6.60 -8.31
N LYS A 31 -15.23 -7.21 -7.23
CA LYS A 31 -15.40 -6.57 -5.93
C LYS A 31 -15.11 -7.58 -4.82
N GLN A 32 -14.32 -7.18 -3.83
CA GLN A 32 -14.10 -7.94 -2.60
C GLN A 32 -14.58 -7.13 -1.39
N GLU A 33 -15.45 -7.75 -0.60
CA GLU A 33 -15.97 -7.18 0.65
C GLU A 33 -15.05 -7.54 1.82
N PHE A 34 -14.95 -6.62 2.78
CA PHE A 34 -14.19 -6.81 4.01
C PHE A 34 -15.03 -6.38 5.20
N ASP A 35 -14.89 -7.09 6.32
CA ASP A 35 -15.65 -6.79 7.54
C ASP A 35 -15.38 -5.37 8.07
N ASN A 36 -14.18 -4.86 7.81
CA ASN A 36 -13.75 -3.51 8.15
C ASN A 36 -13.15 -2.83 6.93
N GLY A 37 -13.55 -1.58 6.68
CA GLY A 37 -13.00 -0.80 5.58
C GLY A 37 -11.55 -0.37 5.79
N PHE A 38 -10.90 -0.01 4.69
CA PHE A 38 -9.51 0.43 4.70
C PHE A 38 -9.42 1.95 4.60
N ARG A 39 -8.69 2.54 5.54
CA ARG A 39 -8.41 3.99 5.53
C ARG A 39 -7.06 4.33 4.89
N ARG A 40 -6.23 3.33 4.65
CA ARG A 40 -4.89 3.45 4.07
C ARG A 40 -4.72 2.37 3.03
N TYR A 41 -4.33 2.76 1.82
CA TYR A 41 -4.03 1.83 0.75
C TYR A 41 -2.96 2.39 -0.18
N ALA A 42 -2.28 1.49 -0.90
CA ALA A 42 -1.40 1.81 -2.02
C ALA A 42 -1.63 0.78 -3.13
N VAL A 43 -1.58 1.22 -4.39
CA VAL A 43 -1.75 0.35 -5.55
C VAL A 43 -0.59 0.60 -6.49
N ASP A 44 0.17 -0.44 -6.80
CA ASP A 44 1.23 -0.39 -7.79
C ASP A 44 1.65 -1.80 -8.22
N SER A 45 2.29 -1.91 -9.38
CA SER A 45 2.95 -3.14 -9.84
C SER A 45 2.05 -4.38 -9.78
N GLY A 46 0.76 -4.21 -10.14
CA GLY A 46 -0.24 -5.28 -10.12
C GLY A 46 -0.72 -5.71 -8.73
N ARG A 47 -0.41 -4.96 -7.68
CA ARG A 47 -0.81 -5.27 -6.30
C ARG A 47 -1.56 -4.14 -5.62
N ILE A 48 -2.45 -4.53 -4.71
CA ILE A 48 -3.17 -3.65 -3.79
C ILE A 48 -2.68 -3.98 -2.39
N PHE A 49 -2.18 -2.97 -1.70
CA PHE A 49 -1.82 -3.02 -0.30
C PHE A 49 -2.85 -2.23 0.48
N ALA A 50 -3.60 -2.89 1.36
CA ALA A 50 -4.67 -2.27 2.13
C ALA A 50 -4.46 -2.55 3.62
N LEU A 51 -4.34 -1.49 4.41
CA LEU A 51 -3.99 -1.59 5.84
C LEU A 51 -5.22 -1.35 6.71
N ASP A 52 -5.60 -2.36 7.48
CA ASP A 52 -6.74 -2.28 8.39
C ASP A 52 -6.42 -1.52 9.70
N SER A 53 -7.42 -1.41 10.56
CA SER A 53 -7.31 -0.73 11.86
C SER A 53 -6.60 -1.56 12.93
N GLN A 54 -6.40 -2.87 12.72
CA GLN A 54 -5.84 -3.77 13.72
C GLN A 54 -4.33 -3.91 13.60
N GLY A 55 -3.77 -3.74 12.41
CA GLY A 55 -2.38 -4.16 12.21
C GLY A 55 -2.09 -4.72 10.85
N THR A 56 -3.13 -5.23 10.20
CA THR A 56 -2.95 -6.17 9.11
C THR A 56 -2.86 -5.44 7.80
N LEU A 57 -1.73 -5.60 7.14
CA LEU A 57 -1.56 -5.24 5.74
C LEU A 57 -2.04 -6.42 4.89
N HIS A 58 -3.15 -6.21 4.18
CA HIS A 58 -3.67 -7.15 3.20
C HIS A 58 -3.02 -6.87 1.86
N CYS A 59 -2.52 -7.91 1.21
CA CYS A 59 -1.94 -7.85 -0.13
C CYS A 59 -2.88 -8.59 -1.09
N LEU A 60 -3.37 -7.90 -2.11
CA LEU A 60 -4.25 -8.46 -3.13
C LEU A 60 -3.63 -8.32 -4.51
N ASP A 61 -4.00 -9.22 -5.41
CA ASP A 61 -3.76 -9.12 -6.84
C ASP A 61 -4.75 -8.14 -7.51
N VAL A 62 -4.26 -7.19 -8.30
CA VAL A 62 -5.09 -6.17 -8.97
C VAL A 62 -5.99 -6.77 -10.05
N ALA A 63 -5.55 -7.81 -10.74
CA ALA A 63 -6.30 -8.38 -11.86
C ALA A 63 -7.55 -9.14 -11.39
N THR A 64 -7.42 -9.85 -10.27
CA THR A 64 -8.44 -10.79 -9.77
C THR A 64 -9.15 -10.33 -8.50
N GLY A 65 -8.54 -9.42 -7.75
CA GLY A 65 -8.98 -9.07 -6.40
C GLY A 65 -8.68 -10.16 -5.37
N ALA A 66 -7.94 -11.23 -5.71
CA ALA A 66 -7.64 -12.29 -4.77
C ALA A 66 -6.64 -11.81 -3.72
N THR A 67 -6.90 -12.09 -2.44
CA THR A 67 -5.92 -11.89 -1.36
C THR A 67 -4.78 -12.90 -1.51
N ILE A 68 -3.56 -12.41 -1.73
CA ILE A 68 -2.35 -13.21 -1.95
C ILE A 68 -1.42 -13.24 -0.73
N GLY A 69 -1.67 -12.40 0.27
CA GLY A 69 -0.90 -12.40 1.51
C GLY A 69 -1.43 -11.46 2.57
N LYS A 70 -0.98 -11.66 3.82
CA LYS A 70 -1.24 -10.78 4.96
C LYS A 70 0.02 -10.61 5.78
N VAL A 71 0.27 -9.40 6.26
CA VAL A 71 1.42 -9.06 7.10
C VAL A 71 0.92 -8.35 8.35
N ASP A 72 1.39 -8.80 9.51
CA ASP A 72 1.16 -8.11 10.76
C ASP A 72 2.20 -6.99 10.93
N LEU A 73 1.73 -5.74 10.90
CA LEU A 73 2.53 -4.55 11.14
C LEU A 73 2.27 -3.93 12.52
N SER A 74 1.54 -4.63 13.39
CA SER A 74 1.25 -4.15 14.75
C SER A 74 2.54 -4.02 15.60
N PRO A 75 2.56 -3.06 16.56
CA PRO A 75 1.55 -2.03 16.78
C PRO A 75 1.55 -0.99 15.65
N LEU A 76 0.35 -0.61 15.19
CA LEU A 76 0.22 0.37 14.12
C LEU A 76 0.07 1.79 14.66
N PRO A 77 0.52 2.76 13.85
CA PRO A 77 0.06 4.13 13.98
C PRO A 77 -1.45 4.26 13.88
N SER A 78 -2.04 5.06 14.76
CA SER A 78 -3.43 5.54 14.75
C SER A 78 -3.75 6.38 13.51
N SER A 79 -2.76 7.02 12.92
CA SER A 79 -2.86 7.87 11.73
C SER A 79 -1.70 7.59 10.78
N GLY A 80 -1.84 7.82 9.48
CA GLY A 80 -0.72 7.57 8.57
C GLY A 80 -1.02 7.57 7.09
N ALA A 81 0.04 7.48 6.29
CA ALA A 81 0.00 7.38 4.84
C ALA A 81 0.80 6.16 4.36
N MET A 82 0.45 5.64 3.19
CA MET A 82 1.23 4.61 2.51
C MET A 82 1.68 5.11 1.15
N LEU A 83 2.90 4.75 0.78
CA LEU A 83 3.48 5.02 -0.53
C LEU A 83 4.20 3.78 -1.01
N PHE A 84 4.00 3.44 -2.28
CA PHE A 84 4.75 2.39 -2.93
C PHE A 84 5.76 3.04 -3.89
N ASP A 85 7.03 2.66 -3.79
CA ASP A 85 8.07 3.05 -4.73
C ASP A 85 9.06 1.90 -4.93
N SER A 86 9.41 1.64 -6.19
CA SER A 86 10.50 0.73 -6.57
C SER A 86 10.46 -0.65 -5.88
N GLY A 87 9.26 -1.22 -5.70
CA GLY A 87 9.06 -2.54 -5.07
C GLY A 87 9.01 -2.54 -3.54
N VAL A 88 9.02 -1.37 -2.91
CA VAL A 88 8.95 -1.18 -1.47
C VAL A 88 7.72 -0.37 -1.10
N LEU A 89 6.94 -0.90 -0.17
CA LEU A 89 5.86 -0.19 0.49
C LEU A 89 6.39 0.52 1.73
N TYR A 90 6.19 1.82 1.78
CA TYR A 90 6.48 2.67 2.92
C TYR A 90 5.19 2.97 3.68
N VAL A 91 5.16 2.62 4.96
CA VAL A 91 4.04 2.88 5.86
C VAL A 91 4.51 3.85 6.94
N CYS A 92 3.91 5.04 6.99
CA CYS A 92 4.28 6.09 7.94
C CYS A 92 3.12 6.43 8.87
N GLY A 93 3.42 6.62 10.15
CA GLY A 93 2.49 7.16 11.13
C GLY A 93 3.05 7.12 12.55
N ASP A 94 2.48 7.87 13.49
CA ASP A 94 2.79 7.86 14.94
C ASP A 94 4.29 7.64 15.25
N ASN A 95 5.12 8.59 14.79
CA ASN A 95 6.58 8.57 14.95
C ASN A 95 7.35 7.46 14.21
N VAL A 96 6.73 6.57 13.46
CA VAL A 96 7.42 5.45 12.79
C VAL A 96 7.23 5.47 11.27
N LEU A 97 8.31 5.15 10.56
CA LEU A 97 8.31 4.80 9.15
C LEU A 97 8.78 3.35 9.02
N ILE A 98 8.00 2.54 8.30
CA ILE A 98 8.23 1.12 8.09
C ILE A 98 8.40 0.91 6.59
N ALA A 99 9.46 0.21 6.19
CA ALA A 99 9.60 -0.29 4.84
C ALA A 99 9.24 -1.78 4.79
N VAL A 100 8.39 -2.15 3.84
CA VAL A 100 7.88 -3.50 3.63
C VAL A 100 8.13 -3.89 2.18
N SER A 101 8.71 -5.06 1.93
CA SER A 101 8.88 -5.57 0.57
C SER A 101 7.54 -6.01 -0.03
N ILE A 102 7.50 -6.16 -1.36
CA ILE A 102 6.32 -6.61 -2.09
C ILE A 102 5.79 -8.01 -1.66
N ASP A 103 6.67 -8.87 -1.13
CA ASP A 103 6.32 -10.17 -0.58
C ASP A 103 5.93 -10.12 0.91
N GLY A 104 5.85 -8.91 1.49
CA GLY A 104 5.31 -8.69 2.82
C GLY A 104 6.32 -8.78 3.95
N ARG A 105 7.63 -8.79 3.68
CA ARG A 105 8.65 -8.78 4.74
C ARG A 105 8.92 -7.36 5.19
N VAL A 106 9.01 -7.16 6.50
CA VAL A 106 9.50 -5.89 7.05
C VAL A 106 10.99 -5.80 6.79
N LEU A 107 11.40 -4.81 6.00
CA LEU A 107 12.80 -4.55 5.67
C LEU A 107 13.49 -3.77 6.79
N TRP A 108 12.83 -2.72 7.30
CA TRP A 108 13.32 -1.93 8.42
C TRP A 108 12.19 -1.08 9.04
N ARG A 109 12.49 -0.54 10.23
CA ARG A 109 11.67 0.45 10.93
C ARG A 109 12.58 1.59 11.40
N THR A 110 12.15 2.84 11.25
CA THR A 110 12.85 4.00 11.81
C THR A 110 11.89 4.93 12.53
N SER A 111 12.37 5.59 13.60
CA SER A 111 11.60 6.65 14.22
C SER A 111 11.87 7.98 13.51
N VAL A 112 10.81 8.68 13.13
CA VAL A 112 10.88 9.98 12.46
C VAL A 112 10.77 11.18 13.42
N GLY A 113 10.65 10.93 14.73
CA GLY A 113 10.75 11.98 15.78
C GLY A 113 9.61 13.01 15.85
N TYR A 114 8.50 12.82 15.12
CA TYR A 114 7.33 13.71 15.11
C TYR A 114 6.09 13.13 15.80
N ASN A 115 5.73 13.68 16.96
CA ASN A 115 4.73 13.10 17.86
C ASN A 115 3.30 12.96 17.32
N LYS A 116 2.96 13.57 16.17
CA LYS A 116 1.72 13.29 15.41
C LYS A 116 1.93 13.64 13.93
N VAL A 117 1.91 12.64 13.06
CA VAL A 117 1.73 12.89 11.61
C VAL A 117 0.22 13.03 11.38
N HIS A 118 -0.29 14.26 11.46
CA HIS A 118 -1.67 14.53 11.05
C HIS A 118 -1.83 14.15 9.57
N SER A 119 -2.87 13.38 9.25
CA SER A 119 -3.11 12.87 7.90
C SER A 119 -3.22 14.01 6.90
N LEU A 120 -2.14 14.25 6.18
CA LEU A 120 -2.10 14.92 4.89
C LEU A 120 -1.39 13.95 3.93
N PRO A 121 -1.73 13.94 2.63
CA PRO A 121 -0.88 13.27 1.66
C PRO A 121 0.50 13.92 1.73
N GLY A 122 1.49 13.23 2.30
CA GLY A 122 2.75 13.88 2.70
C GLY A 122 3.97 12.97 2.75
N ILE A 123 3.82 11.68 2.45
CA ILE A 123 4.99 10.85 2.14
C ILE A 123 5.23 10.93 0.64
N ALA A 124 6.38 11.49 0.29
CA ALA A 124 6.88 11.52 -1.08
C ALA A 124 8.27 10.87 -1.05
N VAL A 125 8.51 9.97 -1.99
CA VAL A 125 9.87 9.51 -2.29
C VAL A 125 10.35 10.34 -3.46
N VAL A 126 11.39 11.14 -3.24
CA VAL A 126 12.11 11.81 -4.32
C VAL A 126 13.19 10.84 -4.76
N GLY A 127 13.03 10.23 -5.94
CA GLY A 127 13.97 9.23 -6.45
C GLY A 127 15.33 9.83 -6.83
N GLY A 128 16.40 9.02 -6.72
CA GLY A 128 17.63 9.24 -7.49
C GLY A 128 19.00 9.13 -6.80
N ASN A 129 19.16 8.42 -5.68
CA ASN A 129 20.39 7.67 -5.31
C ASN A 129 20.22 7.11 -3.90
N SER A 130 20.60 5.84 -3.72
CA SER A 130 20.54 5.13 -2.45
C SER A 130 21.30 5.87 -1.35
N LEU A 131 20.59 6.57 -0.47
CA LEU A 131 21.09 6.84 0.88
C LEU A 131 20.77 5.59 1.71
N GLN A 132 21.72 4.66 1.77
CA GLN A 132 21.68 3.69 2.85
C GLN A 132 21.88 4.45 4.17
N PRO A 133 21.02 4.26 5.18
CA PRO A 133 21.30 4.80 6.50
C PRO A 133 22.60 4.15 7.03
N ASP A 134 23.60 4.98 7.26
CA ASP A 134 24.85 4.59 7.91
C ASP A 134 24.60 4.46 9.42
N PHE A 135 24.50 3.23 9.92
CA PHE A 135 24.38 2.92 11.34
C PHE A 135 25.73 2.78 12.05
N SER A 136 26.84 3.22 11.45
CA SER A 136 28.18 3.07 12.06
C SER A 136 28.52 4.08 13.16
N LYS A 137 27.56 4.87 13.65
CA LYS A 137 27.76 5.73 14.83
C LYS A 137 26.66 5.53 15.87
N GLY A 138 26.96 4.63 16.81
CA GLY A 138 26.51 4.75 18.20
C GLY A 138 27.41 5.68 18.99
#